data_AF-A0A847KXR8-F1
#
_entry.id   AF-A0A847KXR8-F1
#
_cell.length_a   1.000
_cell.length_b   1.000
_cell.length_c   1.000
_cell.angle_alpha   90.00
_cell.angle_beta   90.00
_cell.angle_gamma   90.00
#
_symmetry.space_group_name_H-M   'P 1'
#
loop_
_entity.id
_entity.type
_entity.pdbx_description
1 polymer ?
#
loop_
_entity_poly.entity_id
_entity_poly.type
_entity_poly.pdbx_seq_one_letter_code
_entity_poly.pdbx_strand_id
1 'polypeptide(L)'
;MNQYIVSARKYRPSTFASVVGQGSLTTTLKNAIAGDKLAHAYLFCGPRGVGKTTCARIFAKTINCFHVTPEGEACNECESCVSFNEQRSYNIYELDAASNNKVDDIRLLVEQVRIPPQIGKYKVYI
;
A
#
# COMPACT_ATOMS: atom_id res chain seq x y z
N MET A 1 -16.34 -19.17 -15.90
CA MET A 1 -15.81 -18.33 -17.01
C MET A 1 -14.44 -17.83 -16.60
N ASN A 2 -13.37 -18.22 -17.29
CA ASN A 2 -12.03 -17.77 -16.93
C ASN A 2 -11.87 -16.33 -17.42
N GLN A 3 -11.90 -15.37 -16.49
CA GLN A 3 -11.82 -13.95 -16.80
C GLN A 3 -10.43 -13.66 -17.38
N TYR A 4 -10.36 -13.18 -18.62
CA TYR A 4 -9.09 -12.79 -19.24
C TYR A 4 -8.51 -11.59 -18.48
N ILE A 5 -7.31 -11.78 -17.92
CA ILE A 5 -6.57 -10.73 -17.21
C ILE A 5 -5.25 -10.51 -17.92
N VAL A 6 -4.96 -9.25 -18.26
CA VAL A 6 -3.68 -8.85 -18.86
C VAL A 6 -2.50 -9.19 -17.95
N SER A 7 -1.40 -9.68 -18.53
CA SER A 7 -0.20 -10.14 -17.80
C SER A 7 0.33 -9.10 -16.80
N ALA A 8 0.29 -7.82 -17.17
CA ALA A 8 0.73 -6.71 -16.32
C ALA A 8 -0.05 -6.61 -14.99
N ARG A 9 -1.32 -7.04 -14.98
CA ARG A 9 -2.15 -7.09 -13.77
C ARG A 9 -2.03 -8.45 -13.08
N LYS A 10 -1.94 -9.54 -13.84
CA LYS A 10 -1.82 -10.92 -13.33
C LYS A 10 -0.54 -11.12 -12.51
N TYR A 11 0.58 -10.57 -12.96
CA TYR A 11 1.89 -10.72 -12.31
C TYR A 11 2.29 -9.49 -11.48
N ARG A 12 1.34 -8.63 -11.11
CA ARG A 12 1.65 -7.49 -10.25
C ARG A 12 2.09 -8.00 -8.87
N PRO A 13 3.30 -7.67 -8.40
CA PRO A 13 3.80 -8.12 -7.10
C PRO A 13 2.83 -7.79 -5.96
N SER A 14 2.64 -8.75 -5.04
CA SER A 14 1.76 -8.63 -3.87
C SER A 14 2.50 -8.63 -2.54
N THR A 15 3.80 -8.94 -2.56
CA THR A 15 4.71 -9.06 -1.42
C THR A 15 6.05 -8.39 -1.73
N PHE A 16 6.83 -8.00 -0.72
CA PHE A 16 8.14 -7.38 -0.98
C PHE A 16 9.11 -8.36 -1.65
N ALA A 17 9.03 -9.65 -1.31
CA ALA A 17 9.83 -10.71 -1.93
C ALA A 17 9.58 -10.88 -3.44
N SER A 18 8.38 -10.55 -3.93
CA SER A 18 8.05 -10.62 -5.37
C SER A 18 8.44 -9.38 -6.17
N VAL A 19 8.96 -8.33 -5.51
CA VAL A 19 9.48 -7.13 -6.18
C VAL A 19 10.88 -7.40 -6.72
N VAL A 20 11.04 -7.28 -8.04
CA VAL A 20 12.31 -7.55 -8.72
C VAL A 20 13.18 -6.29 -8.78
N GLY A 21 14.47 -6.42 -8.45
CA GLY A 21 15.50 -5.39 -8.67
C GLY A 21 15.54 -4.24 -7.65
N GLN A 22 14.67 -4.22 -6.65
CA GLN A 22 14.57 -3.13 -5.65
C GLN A 22 14.93 -3.60 -4.23
N GLY A 23 15.97 -4.42 -4.08
CA GLY A 23 16.34 -5.05 -2.80
C GLY A 23 16.65 -4.04 -1.68
N SER A 24 17.41 -2.97 -1.98
CA SER A 24 17.73 -1.94 -0.98
C SER A 24 16.49 -1.22 -0.45
N LEU A 25 15.52 -0.94 -1.31
CA LEU A 25 14.26 -0.28 -0.95
C LEU A 25 13.39 -1.22 -0.12
N THR A 26 13.22 -2.48 -0.53
CA THR A 26 12.38 -3.44 0.21
C THR A 26 12.97 -3.74 1.58
N THR A 27 14.30 -3.90 1.70
CA THR A 27 14.97 -4.06 3.00
C THR A 27 14.75 -2.83 3.90
N THR A 28 14.86 -1.62 3.37
CA THR A 28 14.65 -0.40 4.15
C THR A 28 13.22 -0.31 4.69
N LEU A 29 12.22 -0.61 3.86
CA LEU A 29 10.82 -0.61 4.28
C LEU A 29 10.53 -1.71 5.32
N LYS A 30 11.07 -2.93 5.13
CA LYS A 30 10.96 -4.02 6.10
C LYS A 30 11.57 -3.64 7.45
N ASN A 31 12.76 -3.03 7.44
CA ASN A 31 13.42 -2.57 8.65
C ASN A 31 12.64 -1.46 9.37
N ALA A 32 12.01 -0.55 8.62
CA ALA A 32 11.17 0.50 9.19
C ALA A 32 9.94 -0.09 9.93
N ILE A 33 9.34 -1.14 9.37
CA ILE A 33 8.21 -1.85 9.98
C ILE A 33 8.68 -2.62 11.22
N ALA A 34 9.76 -3.40 11.12
CA ALA A 34 10.29 -4.21 12.21
C ALA A 34 10.79 -3.36 13.39
N GLY A 35 11.34 -2.18 13.09
CA GLY A 35 11.84 -1.24 14.10
C GLY A 35 10.79 -0.26 14.64
N ASP A 36 9.53 -0.35 14.21
CA ASP A 36 8.44 0.61 14.53
C ASP A 36 8.84 2.08 14.26
N LYS A 37 9.60 2.31 13.19
CA LYS A 37 10.10 3.63 12.76
C LYS A 37 9.39 4.06 11.48
N LEU A 38 8.06 4.14 11.56
CA LEU A 38 7.24 4.57 10.44
C LEU A 38 7.20 6.10 10.35
N ALA A 39 7.53 6.65 9.19
CA ALA A 39 7.37 8.06 8.90
C ALA A 39 5.91 8.37 8.53
N HIS A 40 5.50 9.63 8.71
CA HIS A 40 4.16 10.10 8.33
C HIS A 40 3.96 10.17 6.81
N ALA A 41 5.05 10.30 6.04
CA ALA A 41 5.01 10.43 4.59
C ALA A 41 6.20 9.73 3.93
N TYR A 42 5.92 9.08 2.79
CA TYR A 42 6.92 8.41 1.96
C TYR A 42 6.75 8.88 0.52
N LEU A 43 7.84 9.34 -0.11
CA LEU A 43 7.85 9.76 -1.51
C LEU A 43 8.56 8.70 -2.36
N PHE A 44 7.80 8.02 -3.21
CA PHE A 44 8.34 7.07 -4.18
C PHE A 44 8.64 7.78 -5.51
N CYS A 45 9.93 7.90 -5.86
CA CYS A 45 10.38 8.57 -7.08
C CYS A 45 10.90 7.58 -8.13
N GLY A 46 10.81 7.95 -9.41
CA GLY A 46 11.38 7.18 -10.53
C GLY A 46 10.51 7.14 -11.80
N PRO A 47 11.00 6.54 -12.89
CA PRO A 47 10.29 6.43 -14.17
C PRO A 47 8.94 5.70 -14.10
N ARG A 48 8.08 5.85 -15.10
CA ARG A 48 6.83 5.07 -15.19
C ARG A 48 7.17 3.58 -15.34
N GLY A 49 6.38 2.72 -14.70
CA GLY A 49 6.53 1.25 -14.79
C GLY A 49 7.51 0.60 -13.80
N VAL A 50 8.31 1.36 -13.04
CA VAL A 50 9.31 0.78 -12.10
C VAL A 50 8.73 0.21 -10.79
N GLY A 51 7.41 0.17 -10.64
CA GLY A 51 6.77 -0.45 -9.46
C GLY A 51 6.51 0.49 -8.27
N LYS A 52 6.58 1.82 -8.43
CA LYS A 52 6.35 2.81 -7.36
C LYS A 52 5.03 2.58 -6.60
N THR A 53 3.90 2.64 -7.31
CA THR A 53 2.57 2.42 -6.73
C THR A 53 2.42 1.00 -6.17
N THR A 54 3.07 0.01 -6.79
CA THR A 54 3.05 -1.37 -6.29
C THR A 54 3.77 -1.48 -4.94
N CYS A 55 4.94 -0.87 -4.79
CA CYS A 55 5.68 -0.84 -3.53
C CYS A 55 4.89 -0.10 -2.44
N ALA A 56 4.27 1.04 -2.78
CA ALA A 56 3.40 1.77 -1.85
C ALA A 56 2.23 0.92 -1.36
N ARG A 57 1.58 0.17 -2.27
CA ARG A 57 0.48 -0.75 -1.95
C ARG A 57 0.91 -1.89 -1.04
N ILE A 58 2.04 -2.53 -1.34
CA ILE A 58 2.58 -3.61 -0.50
C ILE A 58 2.89 -3.06 0.90
N PHE A 59 3.54 -1.90 0.98
CA PHE A 59 3.86 -1.26 2.25
C PHE A 59 2.60 -0.90 3.07
N ALA A 60 1.60 -0.26 2.46
CA ALA A 60 0.34 0.08 3.09
C ALA A 60 -0.40 -1.15 3.65
N LYS A 61 -0.36 -2.26 2.91
CA LYS A 61 -0.92 -3.54 3.35
C LYS A 61 -0.14 -4.12 4.53
N THR A 62 1.19 -4.10 4.49
CA THR A 62 2.02 -4.68 5.55
C THR A 62 1.89 -3.92 6.86
N ILE A 63 1.84 -2.58 6.85
CA ILE A 63 1.71 -1.79 8.10
C ILE A 63 0.34 -1.94 8.79
N ASN A 64 -0.70 -2.29 8.04
CA ASN A 64 -2.05 -2.55 8.60
C ASN A 64 -2.32 -4.03 8.88
N CYS A 65 -1.37 -4.91 8.55
CA CYS A 65 -1.48 -6.33 8.84
C CYS A 65 -1.40 -6.59 10.35
N PHE A 66 -2.31 -7.40 10.90
CA PHE A 66 -2.29 -7.74 12.32
C PHE A 66 -1.16 -8.71 12.68
N HIS A 67 -0.87 -9.64 11.79
CA HIS A 67 0.19 -10.64 11.97
C HIS A 67 1.22 -10.48 10.85
N VAL A 68 2.23 -9.64 11.07
CA VAL A 68 3.35 -9.50 10.14
C VAL A 68 4.28 -10.71 10.33
N THR A 69 4.75 -11.31 9.24
CA THR A 69 5.65 -12.46 9.31
C THR A 69 7.04 -12.03 9.81
N PRO A 70 7.87 -12.96 10.33
CA PRO A 70 9.25 -12.64 10.76
C PRO A 70 10.10 -11.97 9.66
N GLU A 71 9.78 -12.24 8.39
CA GLU A 71 10.46 -11.70 7.22
C GLU A 71 9.95 -10.29 6.81
N GLY A 72 9.05 -9.70 7.59
CA GLY A 72 8.48 -8.38 7.34
C GLY A 72 7.43 -8.35 6.21
N GLU A 73 6.70 -9.44 6.02
CA GLU A 73 5.64 -9.56 5.02
C GLU A 73 4.24 -9.58 5.64
N ALA A 74 3.22 -9.24 4.84
CA ALA A 74 1.83 -9.34 5.27
C ALA A 74 1.34 -10.81 5.24
N CYS A 75 0.61 -11.27 6.28
CA CYS A 75 0.15 -12.67 6.37
C CYS A 75 -0.86 -13.10 5.31
N ASN A 76 -1.56 -12.16 4.65
CA ASN A 76 -2.65 -12.45 3.70
C ASN A 76 -3.92 -13.09 4.26
N GLU A 77 -3.95 -13.45 5.54
CA GLU A 77 -5.08 -14.17 6.15
C GLU A 77 -5.91 -13.29 7.10
N CYS A 78 -5.32 -12.23 7.66
CA CYS A 78 -6.05 -11.34 8.57
C CYS A 78 -7.09 -10.47 7.82
N GLU A 79 -8.11 -10.02 8.54
CA GLU A 79 -9.20 -9.21 7.99
C GLU A 79 -8.70 -7.97 7.23
N SER A 80 -7.65 -7.30 7.72
CA SER A 80 -7.06 -6.16 7.01
C SER A 80 -6.40 -6.55 5.68
N CYS A 81 -5.80 -7.74 5.59
CA CYS A 81 -5.18 -8.20 4.35
C CYS A 81 -6.22 -8.68 3.34
N VAL A 82 -7.24 -9.41 3.80
CA VAL A 82 -8.35 -9.91 2.97
C VAL A 82 -9.13 -8.73 2.40
N SER A 83 -9.54 -7.78 3.24
CA SER A 83 -10.27 -6.58 2.78
C SER A 83 -9.46 -5.75 1.78
N PHE A 84 -8.14 -5.64 1.94
CA PHE A 84 -7.29 -4.97 0.95
C PHE A 84 -7.22 -5.73 -0.38
N ASN A 85 -7.05 -7.05 -0.35
CA ASN A 85 -7.01 -7.86 -1.56
C ASN A 85 -8.34 -7.82 -2.34
N GLU A 86 -9.46 -7.74 -1.63
CA GLU A 86 -10.81 -7.59 -2.19
C GLU A 86 -11.17 -6.14 -2.59
N GLN A 87 -10.24 -5.19 -2.44
CA GLN A 87 -10.47 -3.76 -2.70
C GLN A 87 -11.61 -3.16 -1.86
N ARG A 88 -11.86 -3.72 -0.68
CA ARG A 88 -12.90 -3.30 0.28
C ARG A 88 -12.31 -2.68 1.56
N SER A 89 -11.02 -2.38 1.57
CA SER A 89 -10.36 -1.76 2.72
C SER A 89 -10.83 -0.31 2.89
N TYR A 90 -11.30 0.03 4.08
CA TYR A 90 -11.67 1.41 4.45
C TYR A 90 -10.50 2.23 4.98
N ASN A 91 -9.30 1.66 5.06
CA ASN A 91 -8.15 2.34 5.65
C ASN A 91 -7.04 2.63 4.64
N ILE A 92 -7.16 2.13 3.41
CA ILE A 92 -6.19 2.39 2.34
C ILE A 92 -6.93 2.99 1.16
N TYR A 93 -6.64 4.26 0.87
CA TYR A 93 -7.26 5.04 -0.19
C TYR A 93 -6.23 5.27 -1.29
N GLU A 94 -6.49 4.78 -2.51
CA GLU A 94 -5.68 5.07 -3.69
C GLU A 94 -6.31 6.25 -4.43
N LEU A 95 -5.56 7.35 -4.56
CA LEU A 95 -6.00 8.58 -5.18
C LEU A 95 -5.20 8.83 -6.45
N ASP A 96 -5.90 8.94 -7.57
CA ASP A 96 -5.26 9.38 -8.81
C ASP A 96 -5.16 10.91 -8.83
N ALA A 97 -3.98 11.43 -8.50
CA ALA A 97 -3.70 12.86 -8.53
C ALA A 97 -3.81 13.47 -9.94
N ALA A 98 -3.71 12.68 -11.02
CA ALA A 98 -3.94 13.18 -12.37
C ALA A 98 -5.42 13.50 -12.62
N SER A 99 -6.32 12.76 -11.97
CA SER A 99 -7.77 12.93 -12.07
C SER A 99 -8.34 13.86 -10.99
N ASN A 100 -7.67 13.99 -9.84
CA ASN A 100 -8.08 14.80 -8.69
C ASN A 100 -7.10 15.97 -8.49
N ASN A 101 -7.02 16.86 -9.47
CA ASN A 101 -6.01 17.92 -9.54
C ASN A 101 -6.50 19.29 -9.06
N LYS A 102 -7.72 19.40 -8.52
CA LYS A 102 -8.28 20.66 -8.03
C LYS A 102 -7.92 20.90 -6.57
N VAL A 103 -7.86 22.18 -6.19
CA VAL A 103 -7.65 22.61 -4.80
C VAL A 103 -8.80 22.13 -3.89
N ASP A 104 -10.02 22.03 -4.42
CA ASP A 104 -11.15 21.55 -3.63
C ASP A 104 -11.05 20.05 -3.33
N ASP A 105 -10.50 19.25 -4.24
CA ASP A 105 -10.28 17.81 -4.03
C ASP A 105 -9.32 17.57 -2.85
N ILE A 106 -8.24 18.35 -2.76
CA ILE A 106 -7.30 18.23 -1.64
C ILE A 106 -7.88 18.74 -0.32
N ARG A 107 -8.77 19.74 -0.33
CA ARG A 107 -9.48 20.20 0.88
C ARG A 107 -10.36 19.10 1.45
N LEU A 108 -11.15 18.44 0.59
CA LEU A 108 -11.98 17.31 0.99
C LEU A 108 -11.14 16.15 1.57
N LEU A 109 -9.98 15.88 0.98
CA LEU A 109 -9.05 14.89 1.51
C LEU A 109 -8.56 15.23 2.91
N VAL A 110 -8.15 16.48 3.15
CA VAL A 110 -7.67 16.95 4.46
C VAL A 110 -8.76 16.81 5.53
N GLU A 111 -10.03 17.01 5.17
CA GLU A 111 -11.16 16.77 6.08
C GLU A 111 -11.33 15.28 6.39
N GLN A 112 -11.26 14.41 5.38
CA GLN A 112 -11.40 12.97 5.55
C GLN A 112 -10.27 12.35 6.39
N VAL A 113 -9.05 12.88 6.31
CA VAL A 113 -7.89 12.40 7.08
C VAL A 113 -8.13 12.49 8.60
N ARG A 114 -8.97 13.42 9.06
CA ARG A 114 -9.28 13.62 10.49
C ARG A 114 -10.06 12.47 11.12
N ILE A 115 -10.73 11.66 10.30
CA ILE A 115 -11.52 10.52 10.78
C ILE A 115 -10.57 9.35 11.05
N PRO A 116 -10.51 8.83 12.28
CA PRO A 116 -9.62 7.73 12.64
C PRO A 116 -9.96 6.44 11.87
N PRO A 117 -8.99 5.53 11.67
CA PRO A 117 -9.22 4.27 10.98
C PRO A 117 -10.23 3.40 11.75
N GLN A 118 -11.14 2.74 11.04
CA GLN A 118 -12.15 1.86 11.64
C GLN A 118 -11.58 0.47 11.95
N ILE A 119 -10.62 0.01 11.16
CA ILE A 119 -9.98 -1.31 11.28
C ILE A 119 -8.46 -1.10 11.09
N GLY A 120 -7.61 -1.81 11.82
CA GLY A 120 -6.16 -1.60 11.69
C GLY A 120 -5.63 -0.43 12.51
N LYS A 121 -4.38 -0.04 12.22
CA LYS A 121 -3.65 1.00 12.98
C LYS A 121 -3.53 2.30 12.22
N TYR A 122 -3.41 2.25 10.90
CA TYR A 122 -3.05 3.37 10.07
C TYR A 122 -4.10 3.63 8.99
N LYS A 123 -4.41 4.91 8.78
CA LYS A 123 -5.14 5.37 7.60
C LYS A 123 -4.14 5.85 6.57
N VAL A 124 -4.10 5.17 5.42
CA VAL A 124 -3.08 5.35 4.38
C VAL A 124 -3.73 5.94 3.13
N TYR A 125 -3.07 6.96 2.59
CA TYR A 125 -3.42 7.57 1.31
C TYR A 125 -2.24 7.36 0.36
N ILE A 126 -2.51 6.80 -0.82
CA ILE A 126 -1.52 6.45 -1.86
C ILE A 126 -1.77 7.30 -3.09
#